data_AF-A0A517TDB3-F1
#
_entry.id   AF-A0A517TDB3-F1
#
_cell.length_a   1.000
_cell.length_b   1.000
_cell.length_c   1.000
_cell.angle_alpha   90.00
_cell.angle_beta   90.00
_cell.angle_gamma   90.00
#
_symmetry.space_group_name_H-M   'P 1'
#
loop_
_entity.id
_entity.type
_entity.pdbx_description
1 polymer ?
#
loop_
_entity_poly.entity_id
_entity_poly.type
_entity_poly.pdbx_seq_one_letter_code
_entity_poly.pdbx_strand_id
1 'polypeptide(L)'
;MPNSSPTPAELIAESQYVMAHAWMVRTFLKHSEESEEFPELLEMARAIFDLCRALETRLDDQTAYFRMLRKKLGKFRKAAEKFRVDAPEVSTHMNFEQAVISVDGCVIALEQILEQGEEALRQQVPTS
;
A
#
# COMPACT_ATOMS: atom_id res chain seq x y z
N MET A 1 10.78 18.67 20.14
CA MET A 1 9.84 19.10 19.09
C MET A 1 8.44 18.99 19.67
N PRO A 2 7.55 19.98 19.55
CA PRO A 2 6.18 19.77 19.98
C PRO A 2 5.56 18.71 19.05
N ASN A 3 5.19 17.56 19.61
CA ASN A 3 4.49 16.48 18.91
C ASN A 3 3.04 16.93 18.67
N SER A 4 2.82 17.71 17.62
CA SER A 4 1.48 17.91 17.07
C SER A 4 1.08 16.66 16.30
N SER A 5 -0.16 16.20 16.48
CA SER A 5 -0.69 15.07 15.70
C SER A 5 -0.69 15.43 14.20
N PRO A 6 -0.38 14.48 13.31
CA PRO A 6 -0.23 14.77 11.89
C PRO A 6 -1.57 15.15 11.25
N THR A 7 -1.52 16.09 10.32
CA THR A 7 -2.69 16.48 9.53
C THR A 7 -3.03 15.43 8.47
N PRO A 8 -4.28 15.36 7.97
CA PRO A 8 -4.64 14.47 6.88
C PRO A 8 -3.81 14.71 5.61
N ALA A 9 -3.41 15.96 5.32
CA ALA A 9 -2.56 16.28 4.18
C ALA A 9 -1.15 15.69 4.32
N GLU A 10 -0.54 15.76 5.50
CA GLU A 10 0.76 15.15 5.79
C GLU A 10 0.69 13.62 5.66
N LEU A 11 -0.39 13.01 6.15
CA LEU A 11 -0.62 11.56 6.04
C LEU A 11 -0.84 11.10 4.60
N ILE A 12 -1.51 11.92 3.76
CA ILE A 12 -1.60 11.65 2.32
C ILE A 12 -0.21 11.69 1.69
N ALA A 13 0.60 12.71 1.99
CA ALA A 13 1.97 12.78 1.49
C ALA A 13 2.81 11.59 1.95
N GLU A 14 2.68 11.17 3.22
CA GLU A 14 3.35 9.99 3.76
C GLU A 14 2.97 8.71 3.01
N SER A 15 1.68 8.54 2.71
CA SER A 15 1.22 7.37 1.95
C SER A 15 1.82 7.29 0.54
N GLN A 16 2.21 8.42 -0.07
CA GLN A 16 2.89 8.40 -1.37
C GLN A 16 4.29 7.79 -1.28
N TYR A 17 5.03 8.03 -0.19
CA TYR A 17 6.32 7.35 0.03
C TYR A 17 6.13 5.84 0.18
N VAL A 18 5.13 5.41 0.94
CA VAL A 18 4.80 3.99 1.10
C VAL A 18 4.42 3.35 -0.25
N MET A 19 3.60 4.04 -1.04
CA MET A 19 3.24 3.58 -2.39
C MET A 19 4.46 3.50 -3.33
N ALA A 20 5.44 4.39 -3.20
CA ALA A 20 6.67 4.31 -3.98
C ALA A 20 7.47 3.03 -3.68
N HIS A 21 7.54 2.61 -2.41
CA HIS A 21 8.15 1.32 -2.05
C HIS A 21 7.40 0.14 -2.67
N ALA A 22 6.07 0.13 -2.59
CA ALA A 22 5.25 -0.89 -3.26
C ALA A 22 5.48 -0.87 -4.78
N TRP A 23 5.64 0.31 -5.39
CA TRP A 23 5.90 0.44 -6.83
C TRP A 23 7.24 -0.18 -7.26
N MET A 24 8.26 -0.13 -6.41
CA MET A 24 9.52 -0.83 -6.66
C MET A 24 9.32 -2.34 -6.70
N VAL A 25 8.55 -2.91 -5.77
CA VAL A 25 8.21 -4.33 -5.79
C VAL A 25 7.41 -4.69 -7.04
N ARG A 26 6.43 -3.89 -7.44
CA ARG A 26 5.71 -4.08 -8.70
C ARG A 26 6.65 -4.12 -9.89
N THR A 27 7.61 -3.20 -9.93
CA THR A 27 8.57 -3.11 -11.04
C THR A 27 9.45 -4.35 -11.07
N PHE A 28 9.93 -4.81 -9.93
CA PHE A 28 10.66 -6.07 -9.81
C PHE A 28 9.85 -7.26 -10.33
N LEU A 29 8.65 -7.50 -9.79
CA LEU A 29 7.80 -8.64 -10.15
C LEU A 29 7.40 -8.66 -11.62
N LYS A 30 7.27 -7.49 -12.26
CA LYS A 30 6.92 -7.38 -13.67
C LYS A 30 8.04 -7.75 -14.63
N HIS A 31 9.28 -7.79 -14.16
CA HIS A 31 10.46 -8.02 -14.97
C HIS A 31 11.32 -9.16 -14.42
N SER A 32 10.83 -9.90 -13.43
CA SER A 32 11.48 -11.12 -12.96
C SER A 32 11.25 -12.23 -13.99
N GLU A 33 12.27 -13.03 -14.26
CA GLU A 33 12.18 -14.16 -15.20
C GLU A 33 11.09 -15.15 -14.73
N GLU A 34 10.97 -15.33 -13.41
CA GLU A 34 9.95 -16.19 -12.80
C GLU A 34 8.52 -15.75 -13.13
N SER A 35 8.28 -14.49 -13.48
CA SER A 35 6.94 -14.02 -13.81
C SER A 35 6.41 -14.55 -15.14
N GLU A 36 7.28 -15.08 -16.01
CA GLU A 36 6.90 -15.76 -17.25
C GLU A 36 6.35 -17.16 -16.99
N GLU A 37 6.94 -17.86 -16.01
CA GLU A 37 6.58 -19.23 -15.63
C GLU A 37 5.48 -19.28 -14.56
N PHE A 38 5.42 -18.25 -13.70
CA PHE A 38 4.51 -18.15 -12.55
C PHE A 38 3.67 -16.85 -12.62
N PRO A 39 2.61 -16.81 -13.45
CA PRO A 39 1.78 -15.63 -13.65
C PRO A 39 1.05 -15.12 -12.39
N GLU A 40 0.95 -15.93 -11.34
CA GLU A 40 0.42 -15.58 -10.03
C GLU A 40 1.22 -14.45 -9.36
N LEU A 41 2.54 -14.35 -9.61
CA LEU A 41 3.36 -13.23 -9.12
C LEU A 41 2.82 -11.87 -9.61
N LEU A 42 2.24 -11.86 -10.81
CA LEU A 42 1.67 -10.64 -11.41
C LEU A 42 0.37 -10.22 -10.72
N GLU A 43 -0.28 -11.06 -9.92
CA GLU A 43 -1.43 -10.66 -9.11
C GLU A 43 -1.05 -9.58 -8.10
N MET A 44 0.10 -9.73 -7.43
CA MET A 44 0.62 -8.73 -6.51
C MET A 44 0.99 -7.44 -7.26
N ALA A 45 1.64 -7.55 -8.42
CA ALA A 45 1.97 -6.41 -9.27
C ALA A 45 0.72 -5.63 -9.73
N ARG A 46 -0.37 -6.33 -10.07
CA ARG A 46 -1.67 -5.73 -10.41
C ARG A 46 -2.32 -5.07 -9.21
N ALA A 47 -2.28 -5.70 -8.03
CA ALA A 47 -2.84 -5.12 -6.81
C ALA A 47 -2.15 -3.81 -6.39
N ILE A 48 -0.81 -3.75 -6.53
CA ILE A 48 -0.03 -2.51 -6.30
C ILE A 48 -0.49 -1.41 -7.28
N PHE A 49 -0.57 -1.75 -8.57
CA PHE A 49 -1.02 -0.80 -9.59
C PHE A 49 -2.42 -0.25 -9.30
N ASP A 50 -3.38 -1.14 -9.00
CA ASP A 50 -4.76 -0.79 -8.74
C ASP A 50 -4.96 0.07 -7.49
N LEU A 51 -4.10 -0.11 -6.48
CA LEU A 51 -4.06 0.73 -5.28
C LEU A 51 -3.55 2.13 -5.62
N CYS A 52 -2.35 2.22 -6.21
CA CYS A 52 -1.72 3.51 -6.55
C CYS A 52 -2.64 4.35 -7.45
N ARG A 53 -3.14 3.75 -8.53
CA ARG A 53 -4.03 4.44 -9.48
C ARG A 53 -5.33 4.90 -8.86
N ALA A 54 -5.89 4.14 -7.90
CA ALA A 54 -7.12 4.55 -7.24
C ALA A 54 -6.89 5.76 -6.32
N LEU A 55 -5.78 5.79 -5.61
CA LEU A 55 -5.45 6.85 -4.66
C LEU A 55 -5.05 8.16 -5.35
N GLU A 56 -4.30 8.09 -6.45
CA GLU A 56 -3.94 9.26 -7.26
C GLU A 56 -5.16 10.08 -7.71
N THR A 57 -6.33 9.46 -7.89
CA THR A 57 -7.55 10.17 -8.30
C THR A 57 -8.19 11.01 -7.18
N ARG A 58 -7.64 10.99 -5.96
CA ARG A 58 -8.25 11.56 -4.75
C ARG A 58 -7.31 12.48 -3.97
N LEU A 59 -6.17 12.88 -4.54
CA LEU A 59 -5.16 13.67 -3.82
C LEU A 59 -5.69 15.00 -3.26
N ASP A 60 -6.63 15.63 -3.97
CA ASP A 60 -7.18 16.94 -3.59
C ASP A 60 -8.39 16.86 -2.63
N ASP A 61 -8.89 15.66 -2.33
CA ASP A 61 -10.04 15.43 -1.44
C ASP A 61 -9.66 14.45 -0.34
N GLN A 62 -9.31 15.00 0.82
CA GLN A 62 -8.82 14.23 1.95
C GLN A 62 -9.83 13.18 2.42
N THR A 63 -11.11 13.52 2.49
CA THR A 63 -12.15 12.58 2.95
C THR A 63 -12.33 11.45 1.94
N ALA A 64 -12.40 11.78 0.65
CA ALA A 64 -12.51 10.77 -0.39
C ALA A 64 -11.25 9.90 -0.51
N TYR A 65 -10.07 10.46 -0.23
CA TYR A 65 -8.80 9.75 -0.21
C TYR A 65 -8.81 8.62 0.83
N PHE A 66 -9.05 8.93 2.11
CA PHE A 66 -9.04 7.92 3.16
C PHE A 66 -10.18 6.91 3.03
N ARG A 67 -11.33 7.32 2.48
CA ARG A 67 -12.40 6.38 2.10
C ARG A 67 -11.94 5.41 1.00
N MET A 68 -11.23 5.91 -0.01
CA MET A 68 -10.68 5.07 -1.09
C MET A 68 -9.60 4.14 -0.57
N LEU A 69 -8.69 4.65 0.27
CA LEU A 69 -7.63 3.88 0.93
C LEU A 69 -8.22 2.71 1.70
N ARG A 70 -9.18 2.94 2.62
CA ARG A 70 -9.86 1.86 3.35
C ARG A 70 -10.40 0.77 2.42
N LYS A 71 -11.10 1.18 1.35
CA LYS A 71 -11.70 0.26 0.39
C LYS A 71 -10.67 -0.58 -0.36
N LYS A 72 -9.56 0.04 -0.78
CA LYS A 72 -8.54 -0.60 -1.61
C LYS A 72 -7.53 -1.41 -0.79
N LEU A 73 -7.21 -0.95 0.41
CA LEU A 73 -6.29 -1.60 1.35
C LEU A 73 -6.75 -3.00 1.71
N GLY A 74 -8.06 -3.23 1.89
CA GLY A 74 -8.58 -4.57 2.14
C GLY A 74 -8.34 -5.58 1.01
N LYS A 75 -8.27 -5.12 -0.25
CA LYS A 75 -7.89 -5.98 -1.39
C LYS A 75 -6.37 -6.15 -1.49
N PHE A 76 -5.63 -5.06 -1.26
CA PHE A 76 -4.18 -5.08 -1.26
C PHE A 76 -3.62 -6.05 -0.21
N ARG A 77 -4.16 -6.04 1.01
CA ARG A 77 -3.81 -6.98 2.07
C ARG A 77 -4.00 -8.44 1.66
N LYS A 78 -5.14 -8.78 1.04
CA LYS A 78 -5.40 -10.15 0.58
C LYS A 78 -4.41 -10.60 -0.49
N ALA A 79 -4.02 -9.69 -1.39
CA ALA A 79 -2.98 -9.98 -2.38
C ALA A 79 -1.61 -10.20 -1.71
N ALA A 80 -1.27 -9.38 -0.71
CA ALA A 80 -0.04 -9.54 0.08
C ALA A 80 0.00 -10.87 0.85
N GLU A 81 -1.12 -11.26 1.48
CA GLU A 81 -1.28 -12.55 2.17
C GLU A 81 -1.04 -13.73 1.21
N LYS A 82 -1.63 -13.68 0.01
CA LYS A 82 -1.42 -14.71 -1.02
C LYS A 82 0.04 -14.72 -1.50
N PHE A 83 0.58 -13.55 -1.82
CA PHE A 83 1.94 -13.39 -2.31
C PHE A 83 2.99 -13.91 -1.31
N ARG A 84 2.76 -13.75 -0.01
CA ARG A 84 3.61 -14.30 1.06
C ARG A 84 3.70 -15.83 1.02
N VAL A 85 2.63 -16.49 0.59
CA VAL A 85 2.58 -17.96 0.45
C VAL A 85 3.15 -18.39 -0.89
N ASP A 86 2.82 -17.69 -1.98
CA ASP A 86 3.24 -18.10 -3.33
C ASP A 86 4.72 -17.83 -3.60
N ALA A 87 5.25 -16.67 -3.17
CA ALA A 87 6.59 -16.23 -3.56
C ALA A 87 7.70 -17.23 -3.15
N PRO A 88 7.70 -17.84 -1.94
CA PRO A 88 8.68 -18.85 -1.57
C PRO A 88 8.58 -20.16 -2.37
N GLU A 89 7.39 -20.51 -2.88
CA GLU A 89 7.18 -21.68 -3.73
C GLU A 89 7.71 -21.45 -5.15
N VAL A 90 7.65 -20.19 -5.61
CA VAL A 90 8.19 -19.78 -6.91
C VAL A 90 9.71 -19.64 -6.89
N SER A 91 10.26 -18.99 -5.86
CA SER A 91 11.69 -18.67 -5.80
C SER A 91 12.17 -18.44 -4.37
N THR A 92 13.31 -19.04 -4.03
CA THR A 92 14.01 -18.82 -2.74
C THR A 92 15.07 -17.73 -2.84
N HIS A 93 15.09 -16.96 -3.93
CA HIS A 93 16.01 -15.85 -4.07
C HIS A 93 15.68 -14.72 -3.08
N MET A 94 16.72 -14.12 -2.50
CA MET A 94 16.62 -13.01 -1.55
C MET A 94 15.70 -11.88 -2.04
N ASN A 95 15.64 -11.60 -3.34
CA ASN A 95 14.77 -10.56 -3.88
C ASN A 95 13.27 -10.83 -3.64
N PHE A 96 12.83 -12.09 -3.72
CA PHE A 96 11.44 -12.47 -3.44
C PHE A 96 11.13 -12.39 -1.94
N GLU A 97 12.06 -12.83 -1.09
CA GLU A 97 11.95 -12.67 0.35
C GLU A 97 11.82 -11.19 0.75
N GLN A 98 12.68 -10.33 0.21
CA GLN A 98 12.62 -8.89 0.46
C GLN A 98 11.37 -8.23 -0.16
N ALA A 99 10.89 -8.72 -1.30
CA ALA A 99 9.65 -8.25 -1.89
C ALA A 99 8.45 -8.53 -0.97
N VAL A 100 8.38 -9.73 -0.38
CA VAL A 100 7.34 -10.10 0.59
C VAL A 100 7.41 -9.19 1.82
N ILE A 101 8.60 -9.06 2.42
CA ILE A 101 8.81 -8.18 3.60
C ILE A 101 8.42 -6.74 3.28
N SER A 102 8.81 -6.24 2.10
CA SER A 102 8.51 -4.87 1.69
C SER A 102 7.02 -4.63 1.50
N VAL A 103 6.29 -5.55 0.86
CA VAL A 103 4.84 -5.44 0.68
C VAL A 103 4.11 -5.50 2.02
N ASP A 104 4.52 -6.39 2.92
CA ASP A 104 3.96 -6.47 4.27
C ASP A 104 4.18 -5.18 5.06
N GLY A 105 5.38 -4.61 4.98
CA GLY A 105 5.69 -3.31 5.56
C GLY A 105 4.79 -2.20 4.99
N CYS A 106 4.51 -2.22 3.69
CA CYS A 106 3.59 -1.28 3.06
C CYS A 106 2.16 -1.45 3.57
N VAL A 107 1.67 -2.69 3.75
CA VAL A 107 0.34 -2.94 4.34
C VAL A 107 0.25 -2.33 5.73
N ILE A 108 1.21 -2.63 6.60
CA ILE A 108 1.24 -2.15 7.99
C ILE A 108 1.26 -0.62 8.03
N ALA A 109 2.15 0.00 7.26
CA ALA A 109 2.26 1.46 7.22
C ALA A 109 0.97 2.13 6.70
N LEU A 110 0.36 1.58 5.64
CA LEU A 110 -0.91 2.11 5.13
C LEU A 110 -2.08 1.92 6.10
N GLU A 111 -2.09 0.85 6.89
CA GLU A 111 -3.10 0.65 7.95
C GLU A 111 -2.95 1.69 9.05
N GLN A 112 -1.71 1.97 9.48
CA GLN A 112 -1.41 3.02 10.47
C GLN A 112 -1.77 4.41 9.95
N ILE A 113 -1.42 4.71 8.69
CA ILE A 113 -1.77 5.98 8.04
C ILE A 113 -3.29 6.15 7.93
N LEU A 114 -4.00 5.06 7.61
CA LEU A 114 -5.46 5.09 7.51
C LEU A 114 -6.11 5.40 8.85
N GLU A 115 -5.67 4.73 9.92
CA GLU A 115 -6.19 4.95 11.27
C GLU A 115 -5.95 6.40 11.72
N GLN A 116 -4.71 6.90 11.57
CA GLN A 116 -4.36 8.27 11.91
C GLN A 116 -5.13 9.29 11.06
N GLY A 117 -5.31 9.02 9.77
CA GLY A 117 -6.01 9.92 8.86
C GLY A 117 -7.49 10.04 9.17
N GLU A 118 -8.13 8.93 9.53
CA GLU A 118 -9.52 8.93 9.97
C GLU A 118 -9.71 9.65 11.30
N GLU A 119 -8.77 9.51 12.23
CA GLU A 119 -8.79 10.24 13.49
C GLU A 119 -8.58 11.75 13.28
N ALA A 120 -7.60 12.12 12.48
CA ALA A 120 -7.33 13.52 12.15
C ALA A 120 -8.55 14.18 11.44
N LEU A 121 -9.23 13.45 10.55
CA LEU A 121 -10.47 13.93 9.92
C LEU A 121 -11.61 14.09 10.93
N ARG A 122 -11.77 13.18 11.90
CA ARG A 122 -12.79 13.31 12.95
C ARG A 122 -12.56 14.55 13.81
N GLN A 123 -11.32 14.83 14.17
CA GLN A 123 -10.94 15.98 15.00
C GLN A 123 -11.12 17.33 14.29
N GLN A 124 -11.14 17.35 12.96
CA GLN A 124 -11.39 18.55 12.15
C GLN A 124 -12.87 18.95 12.07
N VAL A 125 -13.79 18.03 12.33
CA VAL A 125 -15.22 18.34 12.32
C VAL A 125 -15.57 19.01 13.64
N PRO A 126 -16.00 20.29 13.66
CA PRO A 126 -16.41 20.93 14.90
C PRO A 126 -17.64 20.19 15.44
N THR A 127 -17.56 19.75 16.71
CA THR A 127 -18.74 19.30 17.45
C THR A 127 -19.75 20.45 17.43
N SER A 128 -20.85 20.27 16.71
CA SER A 128 -21.96 21.23 16.65
C SER A 128 -22.69 21.29 17.98
#